data_AF-A0A522R617-F1
#
_entry.id   AF-A0A522R617-F1
#
_cell.length_a   1.000
_cell.length_b   1.000
_cell.length_c   1.000
_cell.angle_alpha   90.00
_cell.angle_beta   90.00
_cell.angle_gamma   90.00
#
_symmetry.space_group_name_H-M   'P 1'
#
loop_
_entity.id
_entity.type
_entity.pdbx_description
1 polymer ?
#
loop_
_entity_poly.entity_id
_entity_poly.type
_entity_poly.pdbx_seq_one_letter_code
_entity_poly.pdbx_strand_id
1 'polypeptide(L)'
;MADKLSADEHIQLLKLAEQQFRMACTVSFAVTTNGLSLDVPVEWTFGKHRTAYQEFGLREDQADYAAAALEFISTFAITSAIRQAFAECVENSRGHTSPDVVSAYQIARMIRNAFSRHMLRPVWSI
;
A
#
# COMPACT_ATOMS: atom_id res chain seq x y z
N MET A 1 -24.13 -2.09 7.79
CA MET A 1 -23.75 -0.70 7.42
C MET A 1 -22.42 -0.48 8.13
N ALA A 2 -21.32 -0.28 7.41
CA ALA A 2 -20.02 -0.07 8.07
C ALA A 2 -20.06 1.29 8.79
N ASP A 3 -19.59 1.35 10.03
CA ASP A 3 -19.52 2.61 10.77
C ASP A 3 -18.57 3.59 10.06
N LYS A 4 -18.99 4.85 10.03
CA LYS A 4 -18.20 5.95 9.46
C LYS A 4 -17.03 6.24 10.40
N LEU A 5 -15.83 6.33 9.86
CA LEU A 5 -14.64 6.59 10.67
C LEU A 5 -14.55 8.09 11.00
N SER A 6 -13.98 8.40 12.16
CA SER A 6 -13.62 9.76 12.55
C SER A 6 -12.47 10.31 11.69
N ALA A 7 -12.32 11.63 11.67
CA ALA A 7 -11.22 12.28 10.95
C ALA A 7 -9.84 11.80 11.46
N ASP A 8 -9.69 11.62 12.78
CA ASP A 8 -8.45 11.14 13.38
C ASP A 8 -8.12 9.70 12.94
N GLU A 9 -9.12 8.82 12.87
CA GLU A 9 -8.93 7.46 12.35
C GLU A 9 -8.49 7.47 10.88
N HIS A 10 -9.09 8.32 10.03
CA HIS A 10 -8.65 8.50 8.64
C HIS A 10 -7.20 8.98 8.55
N ILE A 11 -6.79 9.92 9.41
CA ILE A 11 -5.40 10.40 9.47
C ILE A 11 -4.44 9.27 9.83
N GLN A 12 -4.80 8.41 10.81
CA GLN A 12 -3.96 7.27 11.18
C GLN A 12 -3.87 6.24 10.05
N LEU A 13 -4.97 5.95 9.37
CA LEU A 13 -4.99 5.05 8.22
C LEU A 13 -4.15 5.57 7.05
N LEU A 14 -4.20 6.89 6.79
CA LEU A 14 -3.35 7.53 5.77
C LEU A 14 -1.87 7.41 6.11
N LYS A 15 -1.49 7.68 7.36
CA LYS A 15 -0.11 7.53 7.84
C LYS A 15 0.38 6.08 7.72
N LEU A 16 -0.46 5.12 8.11
CA LEU A 16 -0.14 3.71 8.00
C LEU A 16 0.06 3.29 6.54
N ALA A 17 -0.85 3.68 5.65
CA ALA A 17 -0.77 3.33 4.24
C ALA A 17 0.44 4.00 3.56
N GLU A 18 0.78 5.23 3.96
CA GLU A 18 2.01 5.90 3.54
C GLU A 18 3.26 5.16 4.00
N GLN A 19 3.31 4.72 5.27
CA GLN A 19 4.43 3.93 5.79
C GLN A 19 4.60 2.62 5.02
N GLN A 20 3.49 1.92 4.73
CA GLN A 20 3.50 0.71 3.91
C GLN A 20 4.05 0.98 2.51
N PHE A 21 3.63 2.07 1.87
CA PHE A 21 4.11 2.47 0.56
C PHE A 21 5.62 2.78 0.57
N ARG A 22 6.09 3.56 1.53
CA ARG A 22 7.53 3.85 1.69
C ARG A 22 8.36 2.59 1.91
N MET A 23 7.86 1.66 2.74
CA MET A 23 8.49 0.35 2.95
C MET A 23 8.56 -0.44 1.65
N ALA A 24 7.47 -0.49 0.89
CA ALA A 24 7.42 -1.17 -0.41
C ALA A 24 8.45 -0.60 -1.39
N CYS A 25 8.54 0.72 -1.51
CA CYS A 25 9.56 1.37 -2.34
C CYS A 25 10.99 1.05 -1.87
N THR A 26 11.21 0.98 -0.56
CA THR A 26 12.53 0.65 0.00
C THR A 26 12.92 -0.80 -0.32
N VAL A 27 11.98 -1.73 -0.17
CA VAL A 27 12.18 -3.14 -0.54
C VAL A 27 12.45 -3.26 -2.04
N SER A 28 11.65 -2.62 -2.88
CA SER A 28 11.81 -2.60 -4.34
C SER A 28 13.17 -2.05 -4.76
N PHE A 29 13.59 -0.91 -4.18
CA PHE A 29 14.90 -0.33 -4.43
C PHE A 29 16.04 -1.26 -4.01
N ALA A 30 15.94 -1.88 -2.84
CA ALA A 30 17.00 -2.69 -2.29
C ALA A 30 17.14 -4.05 -2.97
N VAL A 31 16.02 -4.64 -3.43
CA VAL A 31 16.03 -5.81 -4.33
C VAL A 31 16.71 -5.43 -5.65
N THR A 32 16.32 -4.30 -6.26
CA THR A 32 16.91 -3.82 -7.52
C THR A 32 18.41 -3.54 -7.41
N THR A 33 18.89 -3.12 -6.24
CA THR A 33 20.29 -2.76 -5.99
C THR A 33 21.11 -3.88 -5.35
N ASN A 34 20.53 -5.07 -5.12
CA ASN A 34 21.13 -6.15 -4.32
C ASN A 34 21.66 -5.68 -2.95
N GLY A 35 21.05 -4.64 -2.38
CA GLY A 35 21.56 -3.90 -1.23
C GLY A 35 20.99 -4.32 0.12
N LEU A 36 19.97 -5.19 0.16
CA LEU A 36 19.31 -5.55 1.42
C LEU A 36 19.95 -6.81 2.03
N SER A 37 20.80 -6.59 3.04
CA SER A 37 20.99 -7.59 4.10
C SER A 37 19.69 -7.61 4.90
N LEU A 38 18.77 -8.49 4.54
CA LEU A 38 17.64 -8.79 5.43
C LEU A 38 18.28 -9.39 6.70
N ASP A 39 18.34 -8.64 7.80
CA ASP A 39 18.52 -9.22 9.13
C ASP A 39 17.20 -9.89 9.50
N VAL A 40 17.00 -11.07 8.92
CA VAL A 40 15.80 -11.86 9.12
C VAL A 40 16.08 -12.85 10.25
N PRO A 41 15.10 -13.07 11.14
CA PRO A 41 15.24 -14.09 12.16
C PRO A 41 15.61 -15.43 11.50
N VAL A 42 16.68 -16.07 11.96
CA VAL A 42 17.11 -17.39 11.45
C VAL A 42 16.02 -18.44 11.72
N GLU A 43 15.19 -18.18 12.72
CA GLU A 43 14.13 -19.05 13.18
C GLU A 43 13.02 -18.23 13.84
N TRP A 44 11.77 -18.61 13.58
CA TRP A 44 10.59 -18.08 14.27
C TRP A 44 9.91 -19.22 15.03
N THR A 45 9.51 -18.95 16.29
CA THR A 45 8.75 -19.90 17.11
C THR A 45 7.47 -19.28 17.64
N PHE A 46 6.36 -20.01 17.54
CA PHE A 46 5.07 -19.64 18.11
C PHE A 46 4.38 -20.88 18.70
N GLY A 47 4.34 -20.95 20.03
CA GLY A 47 3.84 -22.13 20.74
C GLY A 47 4.72 -23.35 20.47
N LYS A 48 4.14 -24.37 19.81
CA LYS A 48 4.87 -25.59 19.38
C LYS A 48 5.38 -25.51 17.94
N HIS A 49 5.05 -24.46 17.20
CA HIS A 49 5.49 -24.29 15.82
C HIS A 49 6.87 -23.64 15.80
N ARG A 50 7.74 -24.24 14.99
CA ARG A 50 9.09 -23.79 14.70
C ARG A 50 9.21 -23.69 13.19
N THR A 51 9.63 -22.55 12.69
CA THR A 51 9.80 -22.31 11.25
C THR A 51 11.19 -21.75 11.03
N ALA A 52 11.98 -22.42 10.19
CA ALA A 52 13.34 -22.00 9.87
C ALA A 52 13.33 -20.94 8.77
N TYR A 53 14.35 -20.10 8.70
CA TYR A 53 14.45 -19.04 7.69
C TYR A 53 14.27 -19.56 6.26
N GLN A 54 14.75 -20.76 5.93
CA GLN A 54 14.59 -21.34 4.59
C GLN A 54 13.11 -21.57 4.21
N GLU A 55 12.18 -21.59 5.18
CA GLU A 55 10.77 -21.89 4.97
C GLU A 55 9.90 -20.62 4.84
N PHE A 56 10.32 -19.49 5.41
CA PHE A 56 9.56 -18.22 5.36
C PHE A 56 10.35 -17.03 4.81
N GLY A 57 11.67 -17.18 4.72
CA GLY A 57 12.59 -16.19 4.20
C GLY A 57 12.34 -15.93 2.73
N LEU A 58 12.38 -14.65 2.35
CA LEU A 58 12.28 -14.27 0.96
C LEU A 58 13.54 -14.74 0.23
N ARG A 59 13.40 -15.71 -0.67
CA ARG A 59 14.52 -16.14 -1.50
C ARG A 59 14.80 -15.10 -2.59
N GLU A 60 16.03 -15.06 -3.07
CA GLU A 60 16.46 -14.13 -4.12
C GLU A 60 15.61 -14.30 -5.40
N ASP A 61 15.28 -15.53 -5.79
CA ASP A 61 14.39 -15.84 -6.93
C ASP A 61 12.94 -15.36 -6.74
N GLN A 62 12.55 -15.05 -5.52
CA GLN A 62 11.21 -14.55 -5.16
C GLN A 62 11.20 -13.05 -4.88
N ALA A 63 12.38 -12.44 -4.72
CA ALA A 63 12.53 -11.08 -4.24
C ALA A 63 11.93 -10.06 -5.21
N ASP A 64 12.20 -10.20 -6.52
CA ASP A 64 11.65 -9.33 -7.57
C ASP A 64 10.12 -9.37 -7.60
N TYR A 65 9.55 -10.58 -7.54
CA TYR A 65 8.11 -10.76 -7.56
C TYR A 65 7.44 -10.19 -6.30
N ALA A 66 8.01 -10.46 -5.12
CA ALA A 66 7.48 -9.97 -3.86
C ALA A 66 7.60 -8.45 -3.72
N ALA A 67 8.71 -7.85 -4.18
CA ALA A 67 8.89 -6.41 -4.23
C ALA A 67 7.82 -5.74 -5.10
N ALA A 68 7.62 -6.24 -6.32
CA ALA A 68 6.59 -5.72 -7.22
C ALA A 68 5.18 -5.89 -6.62
N ALA A 69 4.86 -7.06 -6.07
CA ALA A 69 3.57 -7.32 -5.43
C ALA A 69 3.32 -6.40 -4.23
N LEU A 70 4.34 -6.18 -3.39
CA LEU A 70 4.26 -5.29 -2.24
C LEU A 70 4.02 -3.84 -2.68
N GLU A 71 4.73 -3.38 -3.71
CA GLU A 71 4.53 -2.05 -4.30
C GLU A 71 3.09 -1.87 -4.82
N PHE A 72 2.55 -2.87 -5.52
CA PHE A 72 1.17 -2.84 -6.00
C PHE A 72 0.16 -2.78 -4.83
N ILE A 73 0.32 -3.63 -3.82
CA ILE A 73 -0.58 -3.68 -2.66
C ILE A 73 -0.54 -2.35 -1.90
N SER A 74 0.64 -1.81 -1.64
CA SER A 74 0.78 -0.56 -0.91
C SER A 74 0.26 0.64 -1.69
N THR A 75 0.43 0.66 -3.02
CA THR A 75 -0.18 1.66 -3.92
C THR A 75 -1.71 1.59 -3.86
N PHE A 76 -2.28 0.39 -3.87
CA PHE A 76 -3.73 0.22 -3.72
C PHE A 76 -4.23 0.66 -2.34
N ALA A 77 -3.49 0.34 -1.27
CA ALA A 77 -3.85 0.69 0.10
C ALA A 77 -3.88 2.21 0.31
N ILE A 78 -2.82 2.93 -0.09
CA ILE A 78 -2.75 4.38 0.08
C ILE A 78 -3.85 5.10 -0.70
N THR A 79 -4.13 4.65 -1.92
CA THR A 79 -5.16 5.28 -2.76
C THR A 79 -6.58 5.00 -2.28
N SER A 80 -6.80 3.81 -1.71
CA SER A 80 -8.06 3.46 -1.06
C SER A 80 -8.28 4.29 0.20
N ALA A 81 -7.26 4.48 1.04
CA ALA A 81 -7.31 5.31 2.24
C ALA A 81 -7.61 6.77 1.90
N ILE A 82 -6.91 7.34 0.92
CA ILE A 82 -7.15 8.72 0.44
C ILE A 82 -8.59 8.88 -0.04
N ARG A 83 -9.07 7.97 -0.89
CA ARG A 83 -10.45 8.04 -1.40
C ARG A 83 -11.48 7.96 -0.27
N GLN A 84 -11.27 7.09 0.71
CA GLN A 84 -12.20 6.92 1.82
C GLN A 84 -12.24 8.18 2.69
N ALA A 85 -11.07 8.75 3.01
CA ALA A 85 -10.97 10.01 3.75
C ALA A 85 -11.69 11.15 3.01
N PHE A 86 -11.52 11.28 1.68
CA PHE A 86 -12.27 12.28 0.91
C PHE A 86 -13.78 12.04 0.94
N ALA A 87 -14.23 10.79 0.79
CA ALA A 87 -15.65 10.46 0.77
C ALA A 87 -16.35 10.72 2.12
N GLU A 88 -15.62 10.57 3.22
CA GLU A 88 -16.19 10.67 4.57
C GLU A 88 -15.96 12.03 5.23
N CYS A 89 -14.86 12.72 4.93
CA CYS A 89 -14.46 13.97 5.60
C CYS A 89 -14.55 15.23 4.73
N VAL A 90 -14.68 15.10 3.40
CA VAL A 90 -14.67 16.27 2.50
C VAL A 90 -15.96 16.34 1.70
N GLU A 91 -16.81 17.29 2.06
CA GLU A 91 -18.03 17.58 1.30
C GLU A 91 -17.67 18.04 -0.12
N ASN A 92 -18.37 17.47 -1.11
CA ASN A 92 -18.19 17.81 -2.53
C ASN A 92 -16.72 17.78 -3.01
N SER A 93 -15.99 16.70 -2.72
CA SER A 93 -14.56 16.58 -3.07
C SER A 93 -14.26 16.74 -4.58
N ARG A 94 -15.24 16.45 -5.47
CA ARG A 94 -15.11 16.64 -6.92
C ARG A 94 -15.21 18.10 -7.36
N GLY A 95 -16.05 18.88 -6.70
CA GLY A 95 -16.33 20.29 -7.03
C GLY A 95 -15.84 21.24 -5.94
N HIS A 96 -14.85 20.83 -5.14
CA HIS A 96 -14.34 21.63 -4.04
C HIS A 96 -13.68 22.91 -4.56
N THR A 97 -13.76 23.98 -3.78
CA THR A 97 -13.14 25.29 -4.12
C THR A 97 -11.61 25.26 -4.10
N SER A 98 -11.03 24.24 -3.47
CA SER A 98 -9.59 24.10 -3.35
C SER A 98 -9.06 23.23 -4.50
N PRO A 99 -8.16 23.76 -5.34
CA PRO A 99 -7.58 22.99 -6.43
C PRO A 99 -6.77 21.78 -5.94
N ASP A 100 -6.19 21.85 -4.73
CA ASP A 100 -5.44 20.76 -4.13
C ASP A 100 -6.35 19.58 -3.76
N VAL A 101 -7.51 19.87 -3.18
CA VAL A 101 -8.53 18.86 -2.85
C VAL A 101 -9.04 18.16 -4.11
N VAL A 102 -9.34 18.94 -5.15
CA VAL A 102 -9.81 18.40 -6.43
C VAL A 102 -8.72 17.53 -7.07
N SER A 103 -7.47 18.00 -7.09
CA SER A 103 -6.34 17.26 -7.67
C SER A 103 -6.09 15.94 -6.92
N ALA A 104 -6.04 15.97 -5.59
CA ALA A 104 -5.86 14.79 -4.76
C ALA A 104 -7.00 13.77 -4.95
N TYR A 105 -8.25 14.23 -5.02
CA TYR A 105 -9.40 13.38 -5.32
C TYR A 105 -9.28 12.72 -6.70
N GLN A 106 -8.90 13.48 -7.75
CA GLN A 106 -8.75 12.93 -9.10
C GLN A 106 -7.62 11.90 -9.18
N ILE A 107 -6.47 12.17 -8.57
CA ILE A 107 -5.34 11.23 -8.51
C ILE A 107 -5.77 9.94 -7.83
N ALA A 108 -6.39 10.03 -6.63
CA ALA A 108 -6.87 8.86 -5.91
C ALA A 108 -7.90 8.05 -6.73
N ARG A 109 -8.80 8.74 -7.44
CA ARG A 109 -9.78 8.11 -8.34
C ARG A 109 -9.11 7.41 -9.52
N MET A 110 -8.15 8.04 -10.18
CA MET A 110 -7.43 7.46 -11.33
C MET A 110 -6.66 6.21 -10.92
N ILE A 111 -5.93 6.26 -9.81
CA ILE A 111 -5.16 5.12 -9.34
C ILE A 111 -6.09 3.98 -8.94
N ARG A 112 -7.16 4.23 -8.16
CA ARG A 112 -8.16 3.20 -7.84
C ARG A 112 -8.78 2.59 -9.10
N ASN A 113 -9.07 3.38 -10.11
CA ASN A 113 -9.61 2.89 -11.38
C ASN A 113 -8.63 1.97 -12.10
N ALA A 114 -7.32 2.20 -11.99
CA ALA A 114 -6.32 1.29 -12.54
C ALA A 114 -6.47 -0.13 -11.96
N PHE A 115 -6.80 -0.24 -10.67
CA PHE A 115 -7.02 -1.52 -9.98
C PHE A 115 -8.44 -2.10 -10.13
N SER A 116 -9.37 -1.38 -10.77
CA SER A 116 -10.80 -1.76 -10.81
C SER A 116 -11.07 -3.06 -11.57
N ARG A 117 -10.24 -3.41 -12.54
CA ARG A 117 -10.39 -4.63 -13.36
C ARG A 117 -9.60 -5.82 -12.81
N HIS A 118 -8.45 -5.57 -12.21
CA HIS A 118 -7.60 -6.61 -11.64
C HIS A 118 -6.68 -6.04 -10.54
N MET A 119 -6.79 -6.55 -9.32
CA MET A 119 -6.07 -6.01 -8.16
C MET A 119 -4.54 -6.19 -8.24
N LEU A 120 -4.06 -7.21 -8.96
CA LEU A 120 -2.62 -7.50 -9.14
C LEU A 120 -2.07 -7.08 -10.50
N ARG A 121 -2.91 -6.49 -11.36
CA ARG A 121 -2.53 -6.09 -12.73
C ARG A 121 -3.22 -4.76 -13.06
N PRO A 122 -2.83 -3.65 -12.40
CA PRO A 122 -3.47 -2.37 -12.64
C PRO A 122 -3.29 -1.96 -14.11
N VAL A 123 -4.38 -1.50 -14.74
CA VAL A 123 -4.37 -0.99 -16.12
C VAL A 123 -4.60 0.51 -16.07
N TRP A 124 -3.56 1.27 -16.39
CA TRP A 124 -3.66 2.72 -16.53
C TRP A 124 -4.40 3.05 -17.82
N SER A 125 -5.69 3.37 -17.71
CA SER A 125 -6.45 4.01 -18.79
C SER A 125 -6.39 5.51 -18.54
N ILE A 126 -5.44 6.19 -19.19
CA ILE A 126 -5.35 7.65 -19.21
C ILE A 126 -6.38 8.18 -20.20
#